data_AF-A0A2S4YFL8-F1
#
_entry.id   AF-A0A2S4YFL8-F1
#
_cell.length_a   1.000
_cell.length_b   1.000
_cell.length_c   1.000
_cell.angle_alpha   90.00
_cell.angle_beta   90.00
_cell.angle_gamma   90.00
#
_symmetry.space_group_name_H-M   'P 1'
#
loop_
_entity.id
_entity.type
_entity.pdbx_description
1 polymer ?
#
loop_
_entity_poly.entity_id
_entity_poly.type
_entity_poly.pdbx_seq_one_letter_code
_entity_poly.pdbx_strand_id
1 'polypeptide(L)'
;CDDSLKWLPLSANERMEVMLKSLGEIYPKVDIRKHIIGNPVTVSWENEPYFMGAFKANLPGHYRYQRRLFTHFMQDRLPADKRGIFLAGDDISWTAGWAEGAVQTALNAVWGVMHHLGGATDPANPGPGDVYDEIAPVELPED
;
A
#
# COMPACT_ATOMS: atom_id res chain seq x y z
N CYS A 1 1.46 14.11 1.79
CA CYS A 1 0.51 15.05 2.43
C CYS A 1 1.24 16.38 2.58
N ASP A 2 0.58 17.53 2.41
CA ASP A 2 1.28 18.83 2.45
C ASP A 2 1.98 19.07 3.79
N ASP A 3 1.44 18.54 4.89
CA ASP A 3 2.08 18.61 6.19
C ASP A 3 3.36 17.78 6.27
N SER A 4 3.45 16.62 5.62
CA SER A 4 4.67 15.79 5.67
C SER A 4 5.84 16.46 4.95
N LEU A 5 5.56 17.17 3.85
CA LEU A 5 6.57 17.87 3.04
C LEU A 5 7.24 19.03 3.77
N LYS A 6 6.57 19.65 4.76
CA LYS A 6 7.15 20.73 5.58
C LYS A 6 8.38 20.28 6.38
N TRP A 7 8.48 18.98 6.68
CA TRP A 7 9.55 18.41 7.48
C TRP A 7 10.68 17.82 6.64
N LEU A 8 10.48 17.66 5.33
CA LEU A 8 11.38 16.94 4.43
C LEU A 8 12.86 17.39 4.55
N PRO A 9 13.19 18.69 4.55
CA PRO A 9 14.60 19.11 4.63
C PRO A 9 15.18 19.12 6.05
N LEU A 10 14.36 18.87 7.08
CA LEU A 10 14.76 19.00 8.49
C LEU A 10 15.37 17.70 9.02
N SER A 11 16.46 17.84 9.77
CA SER A 11 17.06 16.78 10.57
C SER A 11 16.14 16.34 11.74
N ALA A 12 16.40 15.16 12.31
CA ALA A 12 15.60 14.63 13.43
C ALA A 12 15.51 15.59 14.63
N ASN A 13 16.61 16.28 14.96
CA ASN A 13 16.64 17.25 16.05
C ASN A 13 15.79 18.49 15.72
N GLU A 14 15.89 19.04 14.52
CA GLU A 14 15.08 20.20 14.10
C GLU A 14 13.58 19.86 14.12
N ARG A 15 13.19 18.67 13.66
CA ARG A 15 11.80 18.20 13.73
C ARG A 15 11.31 18.12 15.18
N MET A 16 12.14 17.56 16.07
CA MET A 16 11.82 17.47 17.51
C MET A 16 11.64 18.84 18.14
N GLU A 17 12.52 19.80 17.85
CA GLU A 17 12.44 21.16 18.42
C GLU A 17 11.17 21.90 17.97
N VAL A 18 10.83 21.83 16.68
CA VAL A 18 9.57 22.41 16.16
C VAL A 18 8.36 21.77 16.83
N MET A 19 8.34 20.44 16.98
CA MET A 19 7.24 19.73 17.63
C MET A 19 7.11 20.08 19.12
N LEU A 20 8.22 20.16 19.86
CA LEU A 20 8.21 20.54 21.28
C LEU A 20 7.71 21.97 21.49
N LYS A 21 8.06 22.90 20.59
CA LYS A 21 7.52 24.26 20.62
C LYS A 21 5.99 24.24 20.47
N SER A 22 5.47 23.58 19.43
CA SER A 22 4.02 23.48 19.20
C SER A 22 3.29 22.78 20.35
N LEU A 23 3.86 21.70 20.90
CA LEU A 23 3.28 21.01 22.06
C LEU A 23 3.30 21.89 23.32
N GLY A 24 4.30 22.76 23.50
CA GLY A 24 4.35 23.71 24.61
C GLY A 24 3.25 24.78 24.55
N GLU A 25 2.83 25.17 23.35
CA GLU A 25 1.69 26.08 23.15
C GLU A 25 0.35 25.39 23.50
N ILE A 26 0.21 24.09 23.20
CA ILE A 26 -0.99 23.29 23.48
C ILE A 26 -1.04 22.86 24.97
N TYR A 27 0.10 22.49 25.55
CA TYR A 27 0.23 21.93 26.90
C TYR A 27 1.21 22.74 27.77
N PRO A 28 0.90 24.02 28.09
CA PRO A 28 1.86 24.94 28.71
C PRO A 28 2.31 24.56 30.13
N LYS A 29 1.60 23.62 30.78
CA LYS A 29 1.92 23.14 32.14
C LYS A 29 2.67 21.80 32.16
N VAL A 30 2.89 21.19 31.00
CA VAL A 30 3.55 19.89 30.89
C VAL A 30 4.97 20.11 30.37
N ASP A 31 5.96 19.86 31.20
CA ASP A 31 7.36 19.80 30.76
C ASP A 31 7.62 18.43 30.12
N ILE A 32 7.45 18.36 28.80
CA ILE A 32 7.70 17.15 28.01
C ILE A 32 9.21 16.90 27.89
N ARG A 33 10.01 17.97 27.77
CA ARG A 33 11.45 17.88 27.50
C ARG A 33 12.21 17.16 28.60
N LYS A 34 11.88 17.39 29.87
CA LYS A 34 12.53 16.71 31.01
C LYS A 34 12.38 15.17 31.01
N HIS A 35 11.44 14.63 30.23
CA HIS A 35 11.18 13.19 30.17
C HIS A 35 11.82 12.50 28.95
N ILE A 36 12.51 13.24 28.08
CA ILE A 36 13.22 12.67 26.93
C ILE A 36 14.57 12.11 27.38
N ILE A 37 14.83 10.85 27.09
CA ILE A 37 16.04 10.12 27.56
C ILE A 37 16.96 9.64 26.44
N GLY A 38 16.57 9.78 25.18
CA GLY A 38 17.29 9.23 24.04
C GLY A 38 17.22 10.13 22.81
N ASN A 39 17.88 9.70 21.74
CA ASN A 39 17.92 10.46 20.49
C ASN A 39 16.58 10.39 19.75
N PRO A 40 16.15 11.47 19.07
CA PRO A 40 14.94 11.47 18.28
C PRO A 40 15.05 10.53 17.07
N VAL A 41 13.94 9.90 16.72
CA VAL A 41 13.79 9.04 15.54
C VAL A 41 12.69 9.62 14.65
N THR A 42 12.94 9.70 13.35
CA THR A 42 12.01 10.25 12.37
C THR A 42 12.20 9.56 11.03
N VAL A 43 11.18 9.60 10.18
CA VAL A 43 11.22 9.08 8.81
C VAL A 43 10.41 9.99 7.89
N SER A 44 10.85 10.09 6.64
CA SER A 44 10.07 10.64 5.53
C SER A 44 10.10 9.62 4.40
N TRP A 45 9.01 8.88 4.22
CA TRP A 45 8.91 7.81 3.22
C TRP A 45 9.11 8.31 1.79
N GLU A 46 8.88 9.60 1.56
CA GLU A 46 9.11 10.26 0.27
C GLU A 46 10.60 10.41 -0.07
N ASN A 47 11.50 10.28 0.91
CA ASN A 47 12.95 10.38 0.76
C ASN A 47 13.68 9.03 0.84
N GLU A 48 12.94 7.93 1.03
CA GLU A 48 13.53 6.60 1.09
C GLU A 48 13.74 6.06 -0.35
N PRO A 49 14.94 5.58 -0.73
CA PRO A 49 15.28 5.31 -2.13
C PRO A 49 14.51 4.13 -2.77
N TYR A 50 13.94 3.26 -1.94
CA TYR A 50 13.19 2.08 -2.38
C TYR A 50 11.67 2.25 -2.29
N PHE A 51 11.22 3.45 -1.92
CA PHE A 51 9.82 3.83 -1.84
C PHE A 51 9.61 5.16 -2.56
N MET A 52 8.40 5.41 -3.04
CA MET A 52 8.06 6.69 -3.70
C MET A 52 7.02 7.46 -2.88
N GLY A 53 6.99 7.22 -1.57
CA GLY A 53 5.98 7.71 -0.64
C GLY A 53 5.51 6.63 0.32
N ALA A 54 4.67 7.01 1.29
CA ALA A 54 4.23 6.11 2.35
C ALA A 54 3.29 5.00 1.86
N PHE A 55 2.38 5.33 0.95
CA PHE A 55 1.39 4.41 0.35
C PHE A 55 0.68 5.10 -0.82
N LYS A 56 0.03 4.32 -1.68
CA LYS A 56 -0.82 4.83 -2.76
C LYS A 56 -2.08 5.52 -2.21
N ALA A 57 -2.51 6.60 -2.85
CA ALA A 57 -3.86 7.13 -2.71
C ALA A 57 -4.55 7.17 -4.08
N ASN A 58 -5.74 6.57 -4.19
CA ASN A 58 -6.50 6.61 -5.43
C ASN A 58 -7.17 7.98 -5.59
N LEU A 59 -6.90 8.64 -6.72
CA LEU A 59 -7.56 9.88 -7.10
C LEU A 59 -8.93 9.59 -7.74
N PRO A 60 -9.85 10.56 -7.77
CA PRO A 60 -11.08 10.44 -8.55
C PRO A 60 -10.78 10.00 -10.00
N GLY A 61 -11.50 8.97 -10.47
CA GLY A 61 -11.29 8.38 -11.80
C GLY A 61 -10.29 7.22 -11.87
N HIS A 62 -9.48 6.97 -10.83
CA HIS A 62 -8.47 5.91 -10.85
C HIS A 62 -9.03 4.48 -10.66
N TYR A 63 -10.34 4.32 -10.50
CA TYR A 63 -10.97 3.01 -10.31
C TYR A 63 -10.59 1.99 -11.40
N ARG A 64 -10.59 2.40 -12.68
CA ARG A 64 -10.25 1.50 -13.80
C ARG A 64 -8.80 1.01 -13.72
N TYR A 65 -7.87 1.89 -13.36
CA TYR A 65 -6.46 1.52 -13.14
C TYR A 65 -6.33 0.56 -11.96
N GLN A 66 -7.00 0.86 -10.85
CA GLN A 66 -6.97 0.00 -9.66
C GLN A 66 -7.55 -1.38 -9.96
N ARG A 67 -8.65 -1.46 -10.71
CA ARG A 67 -9.24 -2.73 -11.13
C ARG A 67 -8.23 -3.54 -11.93
N ARG A 68 -7.62 -2.94 -12.96
CA ARG A 68 -6.61 -3.61 -13.80
C ARG A 68 -5.44 -4.17 -12.98
N LEU A 69 -4.96 -3.41 -11.99
CA LEU A 69 -3.90 -3.87 -11.08
C LEU A 69 -4.39 -5.01 -10.19
N PHE A 70 -5.53 -4.84 -9.51
CA PHE A 70 -6.06 -5.81 -8.55
C PHE A 70 -6.39 -7.16 -9.22
N THR A 71 -6.87 -7.14 -10.45
CA THR A 71 -7.26 -8.34 -11.20
C THR A 71 -6.11 -8.93 -12.04
N HIS A 72 -4.92 -8.34 -12.01
CA HIS A 72 -3.78 -8.75 -12.83
C HIS A 72 -3.34 -10.21 -12.61
N PHE A 73 -3.60 -10.78 -11.43
CA PHE A 73 -3.28 -12.17 -11.12
C PHE A 73 -4.07 -13.19 -11.97
N MET A 74 -5.19 -12.79 -12.58
CA MET A 74 -5.99 -13.61 -13.51
C MET A 74 -5.46 -13.48 -14.94
N GLN A 75 -4.49 -14.32 -15.29
CA GLN A 75 -3.71 -14.15 -16.52
C GLN A 75 -4.21 -14.92 -17.74
N ASP A 76 -5.24 -15.75 -17.61
CA ASP A 76 -5.75 -16.59 -18.71
C ASP A 76 -6.25 -15.79 -19.92
N ARG A 77 -6.64 -14.54 -19.70
CA ARG A 77 -7.09 -13.59 -20.73
C ARG A 77 -5.96 -12.75 -21.32
N LEU A 78 -4.74 -12.84 -20.79
CA LEU A 78 -3.59 -12.08 -21.28
C LEU A 78 -2.90 -12.81 -22.45
N PRO A 79 -2.30 -12.08 -23.39
CA PRO A 79 -1.33 -12.64 -24.34
C PRO A 79 -0.22 -13.44 -23.64
N ALA A 80 0.27 -14.51 -24.28
CA ALA A 80 1.24 -15.44 -23.67
C ALA A 80 2.54 -14.75 -23.22
N ASP A 81 3.00 -13.74 -23.97
CA ASP A 81 4.17 -12.92 -23.68
C ASP A 81 3.97 -11.94 -22.50
N LYS A 82 2.77 -11.90 -21.92
CA LYS A 82 2.41 -11.04 -20.78
C LYS A 82 2.01 -11.85 -19.53
N ARG A 83 2.25 -13.16 -19.52
CA ARG A 83 1.98 -14.05 -18.38
C ARG A 83 3.27 -14.35 -17.61
N GLY A 84 3.14 -14.74 -16.34
CA GLY A 84 4.24 -15.22 -15.49
C GLY A 84 4.86 -14.17 -14.56
N ILE A 85 4.50 -12.88 -14.70
CA ILE A 85 4.84 -11.83 -13.74
C ILE A 85 3.63 -11.58 -12.85
N PHE A 86 3.80 -11.55 -11.53
CA PHE A 86 2.72 -11.29 -10.59
C PHE A 86 3.03 -10.06 -9.73
N LEU A 87 1.99 -9.26 -9.48
CA LEU A 87 2.08 -8.04 -8.68
C LEU A 87 1.25 -8.23 -7.41
N ALA A 88 1.78 -7.78 -6.28
CA ALA A 88 1.12 -7.77 -4.99
C ALA A 88 1.68 -6.62 -4.15
N GLY A 89 0.88 -6.15 -3.20
CA GLY A 89 1.18 -4.96 -2.41
C GLY A 89 -0.09 -4.19 -2.07
N ASP A 90 -0.02 -3.29 -1.10
CA ASP A 90 -1.17 -2.45 -0.73
C ASP A 90 -1.52 -1.47 -1.87
N ASP A 91 -0.54 -1.11 -2.72
CA ASP A 91 -0.72 -0.39 -3.97
C ASP A 91 -1.57 -1.18 -4.99
N ILE A 92 -1.43 -2.50 -5.05
CA ILE A 92 -2.29 -3.38 -5.86
C ILE A 92 -3.70 -3.54 -5.26
N SER A 93 -3.86 -3.26 -3.96
CA SER A 93 -5.12 -3.44 -3.22
C SER A 93 -6.09 -2.25 -3.35
N TRP A 94 -7.35 -2.46 -2.96
CA TRP A 94 -8.34 -1.39 -2.81
C TRP A 94 -8.12 -0.52 -1.56
N THR A 95 -7.29 -0.97 -0.62
CA THR A 95 -7.13 -0.41 0.72
C THR A 95 -5.68 -0.02 0.99
N ALA A 96 -5.06 0.72 0.07
CA ALA A 96 -3.70 1.23 0.25
C ALA A 96 -3.53 2.02 1.57
N GLY A 97 -2.35 1.91 2.18
CA GLY A 97 -2.09 2.38 3.54
C GLY A 97 -2.50 1.41 4.64
N TRP A 98 -3.09 0.25 4.30
CA TRP A 98 -3.43 -0.82 5.24
C TRP A 98 -2.73 -2.12 4.87
N ALA A 99 -2.00 -2.70 5.84
CA ALA A 99 -1.23 -3.92 5.63
C ALA A 99 -2.08 -5.11 5.14
N GLU A 100 -3.35 -5.17 5.56
CA GLU A 100 -4.32 -6.17 5.10
C GLU A 100 -4.42 -6.24 3.56
N GLY A 101 -4.40 -5.08 2.89
CA GLY A 101 -4.46 -5.01 1.42
C GLY A 101 -3.25 -5.68 0.76
N ALA A 102 -2.06 -5.52 1.35
CA ALA A 102 -0.85 -6.20 0.87
C ALA A 102 -0.94 -7.72 1.05
N VAL A 103 -1.45 -8.19 2.20
CA VAL A 103 -1.62 -9.62 2.47
C VAL A 103 -2.62 -10.26 1.51
N GLN A 104 -3.78 -9.63 1.31
CA GLN A 104 -4.82 -10.16 0.43
C GLN A 104 -4.36 -10.24 -1.03
N THR A 105 -3.69 -9.20 -1.52
CA THR A 105 -3.15 -9.22 -2.90
C THR A 105 -1.99 -10.21 -3.06
N ALA A 106 -1.19 -10.43 -2.01
CA ALA A 106 -0.19 -11.50 -2.01
C ALA A 106 -0.86 -12.88 -2.11
N LEU A 107 -1.98 -13.12 -1.43
CA LEU A 107 -2.73 -14.38 -1.55
C LEU A 107 -3.33 -14.57 -2.96
N ASN A 108 -3.82 -13.49 -3.59
CA ASN A 108 -4.24 -13.53 -5.00
C ASN A 108 -3.08 -13.91 -5.92
N ALA A 109 -1.91 -13.30 -5.72
CA ALA A 109 -0.70 -13.63 -6.48
C ALA A 109 -0.23 -15.07 -6.23
N VAL A 110 -0.33 -15.60 -5.01
CA VAL A 110 -0.03 -17.00 -4.70
C VAL A 110 -0.93 -17.94 -5.50
N TRP A 111 -2.23 -17.68 -5.55
CA TRP A 111 -3.16 -18.44 -6.39
C TRP A 111 -2.75 -18.36 -7.87
N GLY A 112 -2.43 -17.16 -8.35
CA GLY A 112 -2.00 -16.95 -9.74
C GLY A 112 -0.72 -17.70 -10.11
N VAL A 113 0.28 -17.71 -9.23
CA VAL A 113 1.54 -18.46 -9.41
C VAL A 113 1.27 -19.97 -9.41
N MET A 114 0.46 -20.46 -8.47
CA MET A 114 0.05 -21.87 -8.40
C MET A 114 -0.61 -22.30 -9.72
N HIS A 115 -1.59 -21.53 -10.20
CA HIS A 115 -2.29 -21.79 -11.45
C HIS A 115 -1.34 -21.75 -12.66
N HIS A 116 -0.44 -20.76 -12.72
CA HIS A 116 0.55 -20.64 -13.81
C HIS A 116 1.50 -21.86 -13.90
N LEU A 117 1.82 -22.47 -12.76
CA LEU A 117 2.64 -23.68 -12.68
C LEU A 117 1.83 -24.97 -12.91
N GLY A 118 0.55 -24.87 -13.27
CA GLY A 118 -0.33 -26.01 -13.54
C GLY A 118 -0.93 -26.67 -12.29
N GLY A 119 -0.87 -25.99 -11.14
CA GLY A 119 -1.53 -26.41 -9.91
C GLY A 119 -2.99 -25.96 -9.84
N ALA A 120 -3.72 -26.47 -8.85
CA ALA A 120 -5.10 -26.10 -8.55
C ALA A 120 -5.35 -26.16 -7.03
N THR A 121 -6.38 -25.46 -6.56
CA THR A 121 -6.83 -25.53 -5.16
C THR A 121 -7.58 -26.83 -4.88
N ASP A 122 -7.72 -27.17 -3.60
CA ASP A 122 -8.59 -28.26 -3.17
C ASP A 122 -10.06 -27.86 -3.43
N PRO A 123 -10.90 -28.70 -4.06
CA PRO A 123 -12.31 -28.39 -4.30
C PRO A 123 -13.12 -28.03 -3.04
N ALA A 124 -12.71 -28.50 -1.85
CA ALA A 124 -13.35 -28.16 -0.58
C ALA A 124 -12.91 -26.80 -0.02
N ASN A 125 -11.88 -26.15 -0.59
CA ASN A 125 -11.33 -24.87 -0.16
C ASN A 125 -10.91 -24.02 -1.37
N PRO A 126 -11.88 -23.48 -2.14
CA PRO A 126 -11.58 -22.66 -3.31
C PRO A 126 -10.84 -21.38 -2.92
N GLY A 127 -9.89 -20.99 -3.76
CA GLY A 127 -9.11 -19.78 -3.64
C GLY A 127 -9.68 -18.62 -4.47
N PRO A 128 -9.00 -17.47 -4.48
CA PRO A 128 -9.53 -16.23 -5.04
C PRO A 128 -9.76 -16.28 -6.56
N GLY A 129 -8.95 -17.03 -7.31
CA GLY A 129 -9.14 -17.15 -8.76
C GLY A 129 -10.20 -18.16 -9.17
N ASP A 130 -10.55 -19.11 -8.29
CA ASP A 130 -11.56 -20.13 -8.57
C ASP A 130 -12.97 -19.55 -8.63
N VAL A 131 -13.22 -18.48 -7.87
CA VAL A 131 -14.50 -17.76 -7.80
C VAL A 131 -14.46 -16.39 -8.50
N TYR A 132 -13.35 -16.07 -9.18
CA TYR A 132 -13.09 -14.72 -9.69
C TYR A 132 -14.24 -14.17 -10.55
N ASP A 133 -14.77 -14.95 -11.47
CA ASP A 133 -15.83 -14.47 -12.38
C ASP A 133 -17.15 -14.15 -11.66
N GLU A 134 -17.34 -14.65 -10.43
CA GLU A 134 -18.51 -14.34 -9.60
C GLU A 134 -18.32 -13.07 -8.76
N ILE A 135 -17.09 -12.82 -8.30
CA ILE A 135 -16.79 -11.79 -7.28
C ILE A 135 -15.87 -10.67 -7.77
N ALA A 136 -15.45 -10.69 -9.05
CA ALA A 136 -14.55 -9.70 -9.59
C ALA A 136 -15.09 -8.26 -9.39
N PRO A 137 -14.21 -7.28 -9.12
CA PRO A 137 -14.62 -5.89 -9.08
C PRO A 137 -15.30 -5.48 -10.39
N VAL A 138 -16.38 -4.71 -10.28
CA VAL A 138 -17.22 -4.27 -11.41
C VAL A 138 -16.38 -3.68 -12.53
N GLU A 139 -16.57 -4.17 -13.75
CA GLU A 139 -15.98 -3.56 -14.94
C GLU A 139 -16.77 -2.30 -15.32
N LEU A 140 -16.08 -1.17 -15.42
CA LEU A 140 -16.67 0.05 -15.98
C LEU A 140 -16.36 0.10 -17.49
N PRO A 141 -17.27 0.65 -18.33
CA PRO A 141 -17.00 0.87 -19.74
C PRO A 141 -15.71 1.66 -19.97
N GLU A 142 -14.97 1.37 -21.02
CA GLU A 142 -13.93 2.28 -21.54
C GLU A 142 -14.63 3.40 -22.33
N ASP A 143 -14.19 4.64 -22.13
CA ASP A 143 -14.74 5.81 -22.86
C ASP A 143 -14.25 5.83 -24.32
#